data_AF-A0A0N1HR07-F1
#
_entry.id   AF-A0A0N1HR07-F1
#
_cell.length_a   1.000
_cell.length_b   1.000
_cell.length_c   1.000
_cell.angle_alpha   90.00
_cell.angle_beta   90.00
_cell.angle_gamma   90.00
#
_symmetry.space_group_name_H-M   'P 1'
#
loop_
_entity.id
_entity.type
_entity.pdbx_description
1 polymer ?
#
loop_
_entity_poly.entity_id
_entity_poly.type
_entity_poly.pdbx_seq_one_letter_code
_entity_poly.pdbx_strand_id
1 'polypeptide(L)'
;MHNNINNNTMATVVPELCICANFNYDRNEDISRIVGKSRFPVHHLCFNDPTVEFAEVKASGKPIILLALGPKSHAAIKFLSDDYDKPQSERRLKWLHCCSAGLDFYGLPKLAKELEGVLITNVKGGYNFLLAQHVVY
;
A
#
# COMPACT_ATOMS: atom_id res chain seq x y z
N MET A 1 7.01 -16.34 -47.32
CA MET A 1 6.55 -15.24 -46.46
C MET A 1 5.90 -15.84 -45.22
N HIS A 2 6.68 -16.06 -44.16
CA HIS A 2 6.17 -16.55 -42.87
C HIS A 2 6.15 -15.35 -41.92
N ASN A 3 4.95 -14.92 -41.55
CA ASN A 3 4.73 -13.82 -40.62
C ASN A 3 5.25 -14.19 -39.23
N ASN A 4 6.24 -13.44 -38.77
CA ASN A 4 6.76 -13.51 -37.42
C ASN A 4 5.79 -12.74 -36.51
N ILE A 5 4.95 -13.46 -35.77
CA ILE A 5 4.08 -12.88 -34.76
C ILE A 5 4.97 -12.50 -33.57
N ASN A 6 5.34 -11.23 -33.49
CA ASN A 6 5.99 -10.65 -32.33
C ASN A 6 5.02 -10.68 -31.15
N ASN A 7 5.09 -11.74 -30.33
CA ASN A 7 4.52 -11.75 -29.00
C ASN A 7 5.32 -10.79 -28.11
N ASN A 8 5.06 -9.50 -28.28
CA ASN A 8 5.53 -8.46 -27.38
C ASN A 8 4.69 -8.53 -26.11
N THR A 9 4.97 -9.54 -25.28
CA THR A 9 4.43 -9.63 -23.92
C THR A 9 4.96 -8.40 -23.20
N MET A 10 4.15 -7.34 -23.07
CA MET A 10 4.48 -6.24 -22.18
C MET A 10 4.78 -6.88 -20.82
N ALA A 11 6.02 -6.81 -20.36
CA ALA A 11 6.37 -7.23 -19.03
C ALA A 11 5.45 -6.49 -18.07
N THR A 12 4.50 -7.19 -17.46
CA THR A 12 3.58 -6.61 -16.50
C THR A 12 4.42 -6.04 -15.37
N VAL A 13 4.47 -4.72 -15.26
CA VAL A 13 5.23 -4.05 -14.22
C VAL A 13 4.62 -4.47 -12.88
N VAL A 14 5.36 -5.29 -12.13
CA VAL A 14 4.94 -5.76 -10.81
C VAL A 14 4.97 -4.57 -9.87
N PRO A 15 3.85 -4.23 -9.19
CA PRO A 15 3.83 -3.14 -8.23
C PRO A 15 4.74 -3.41 -7.04
N GLU A 16 5.31 -2.35 -6.48
CA GLU A 16 6.01 -2.43 -5.18
C GLU A 16 4.99 -2.49 -4.05
N LEU A 17 5.17 -3.45 -3.14
CA LEU A 17 4.33 -3.57 -1.96
C LEU A 17 4.92 -2.74 -0.82
N CYS A 18 4.21 -1.71 -0.40
CA CYS A 18 4.56 -0.88 0.75
C CYS A 18 3.67 -1.25 1.94
N ILE A 19 4.27 -1.47 3.10
CA ILE A 19 3.54 -1.79 4.33
C ILE A 19 3.94 -0.78 5.38
N CYS A 20 3.04 0.14 5.70
CA CYS A 20 3.26 1.12 6.75
C CYS A 20 2.57 0.64 8.00
N ALA A 21 3.35 0.22 8.99
CA ALA A 21 2.86 -0.32 10.24
C ALA A 21 3.47 0.38 11.45
N ASN A 22 2.89 0.19 12.63
CA ASN A 22 3.51 0.61 13.88
C ASN A 22 3.79 -0.65 14.73
N PHE A 23 4.86 -1.38 14.38
CA PHE A 23 5.32 -2.51 15.18
C PHE A 23 6.41 -2.05 16.16
N ASN A 24 6.31 -2.51 17.40
CA ASN A 24 7.28 -2.18 18.45
C ASN A 24 8.62 -2.94 18.32
N TYR A 25 8.73 -3.82 17.31
CA TYR A 25 9.89 -4.68 17.07
C TYR A 25 10.07 -4.87 15.57
N ASP A 26 11.29 -5.19 15.14
CA ASP A 26 11.56 -5.56 13.75
C ASP A 26 10.79 -6.84 13.38
N ARG A 27 9.89 -6.73 12.40
CA ARG A 27 9.10 -7.84 11.85
C ARG A 27 9.40 -8.12 10.38
N ASN A 28 10.55 -7.64 9.89
CA ASN A 28 10.96 -7.79 8.48
C ASN A 28 10.92 -9.25 8.02
N GLU A 29 11.52 -10.17 8.78
CA GLU A 29 11.57 -11.59 8.41
C GLU A 29 10.19 -12.25 8.39
N ASP A 30 9.38 -12.01 9.42
CA ASP A 30 8.01 -12.52 9.52
C ASP A 30 7.15 -12.07 8.34
N ILE A 31 7.19 -10.78 8.04
CA ILE A 31 6.41 -10.19 6.96
C ILE A 31 6.91 -10.69 5.61
N SER A 32 8.22 -10.76 5.42
CA SER A 32 8.82 -11.32 4.20
C SER A 32 8.40 -12.78 3.97
N ARG A 33 8.31 -13.57 5.04
CA ARG A 33 7.83 -14.96 5.00
C ARG A 33 6.35 -15.05 4.64
N ILE A 34 5.50 -14.17 5.18
CA ILE A 34 4.05 -14.16 4.91
C ILE A 34 3.74 -13.68 3.50
N VAL A 35 4.34 -12.57 3.08
CA VAL A 35 4.14 -11.98 1.75
C VAL A 35 4.64 -12.96 0.67
N GLY A 36 5.79 -13.59 0.93
CA GLY A 36 6.43 -14.51 0.00
C GLY A 36 7.03 -13.80 -1.22
N LYS A 37 8.01 -14.44 -1.87
CA LYS A 37 8.75 -13.82 -2.99
C LYS A 37 8.07 -13.95 -4.36
N SER A 38 6.97 -14.70 -4.47
CA SER A 38 6.38 -15.06 -5.76
C SER A 38 5.50 -13.96 -6.36
N ARG A 39 4.79 -13.18 -5.52
CA ARG A 39 3.89 -12.11 -5.97
C ARG A 39 4.46 -10.71 -5.74
N PHE A 40 5.14 -10.51 -4.62
CA PHE A 40 5.80 -9.26 -4.27
C PHE A 40 7.26 -9.55 -3.93
N PRO A 41 8.13 -9.73 -4.94
CA PRO A 41 9.54 -10.01 -4.71
C PRO A 41 10.27 -8.83 -4.05
N VAL A 42 9.70 -7.62 -4.19
CA VAL A 42 10.15 -6.40 -3.56
C VAL A 42 9.00 -5.85 -2.72
N HIS A 43 9.23 -5.79 -1.41
CA HIS A 43 8.33 -5.15 -0.46
C HIS A 43 9.14 -4.26 0.48
N HIS A 44 8.51 -3.17 0.90
CA HIS A 44 9.11 -2.12 1.70
C HIS A 44 8.30 -1.95 2.97
N LEU A 45 8.97 -1.95 4.11
CA LEU A 45 8.33 -1.78 5.41
C LEU A 45 8.66 -0.39 5.95
N CYS A 46 7.64 0.25 6.49
CA CYS A 46 7.77 1.52 7.19
C CYS A 46 7.23 1.35 8.61
N PHE A 47 8.09 1.61 9.60
CA PHE A 47 7.79 1.55 11.02
C PHE A 47 7.87 2.91 11.70
N ASN A 48 8.61 3.84 11.12
CA ASN A 48 8.93 5.12 11.73
C ASN A 48 8.44 6.29 10.86
N ASP A 49 9.30 6.76 9.97
CA ASP A 49 9.07 7.91 9.11
C ASP A 49 8.93 7.45 7.64
N PRO A 50 7.71 7.51 7.08
CA PRO A 50 7.47 7.14 5.69
C PRO A 50 8.27 7.94 4.67
N THR A 51 8.66 9.18 5.00
CA THR A 51 9.41 10.04 4.07
C THR A 51 10.84 9.54 3.87
N VAL A 52 11.40 8.88 4.90
CA VAL A 52 12.72 8.26 4.87
C VAL A 52 12.60 6.83 4.35
N GLU A 53 11.74 6.02 4.96
CA GLU A 53 11.65 4.58 4.72
C GLU A 53 11.04 4.24 3.35
N PHE A 54 10.29 5.16 2.72
CA PHE A 54 9.79 5.00 1.36
C PHE A 54 10.43 5.95 0.33
N ALA A 55 11.57 6.58 0.65
CA ALA A 55 12.27 7.46 -0.29
C ALA A 55 12.65 6.73 -1.59
N GLU A 56 13.15 5.50 -1.49
CA GLU A 56 13.55 4.69 -2.65
C GLU A 56 12.35 4.24 -3.49
N VAL A 57 11.25 3.84 -2.83
CA VAL A 57 9.97 3.53 -3.51
C VAL A 57 9.50 4.73 -4.31
N LYS A 58 9.57 5.92 -3.70
CA LYS A 58 9.14 7.15 -4.35
C LYS A 58 9.99 7.45 -5.58
N ALA A 59 11.32 7.30 -5.47
CA ALA A 59 12.27 7.52 -6.54
C ALA A 59 12.17 6.46 -7.66
N SER A 60 11.71 5.24 -7.35
CA SER A 60 11.59 4.15 -8.33
C SER A 60 10.60 4.46 -9.46
N GLY A 61 9.60 5.30 -9.19
CA GLY A 61 8.55 5.64 -10.14
C GLY A 61 7.58 4.49 -10.45
N LYS A 62 7.73 3.34 -9.80
CA LYS A 62 6.91 2.15 -10.08
C LYS A 62 5.50 2.28 -9.52
N PRO A 63 4.53 1.49 -10.03
CA PRO A 63 3.24 1.33 -9.39
C PRO A 63 3.36 0.84 -7.95
N ILE A 64 2.53 1.34 -7.05
CA ILE A 64 2.57 1.07 -5.61
C ILE A 64 1.25 0.47 -5.15
N ILE A 65 1.36 -0.55 -4.30
CA ILE A 65 0.28 -1.03 -3.44
C ILE A 65 0.66 -0.69 -2.00
N LEU A 66 -0.20 0.03 -1.29
CA LEU A 66 0.05 0.43 0.10
C LEU A 66 -0.88 -0.30 1.06
N LEU A 67 -0.31 -1.03 2.02
CA LEU A 67 -1.01 -1.56 3.19
C LEU A 67 -0.82 -0.59 4.36
N ALA A 68 -1.93 -0.08 4.89
CA ALA A 68 -1.96 0.89 5.99
C ALA A 68 -2.34 0.20 7.31
N LEU A 69 -1.39 0.10 8.24
CA LEU A 69 -1.47 -0.61 9.52
C LEU A 69 -1.06 0.28 10.70
N GLY A 70 -1.76 1.38 10.93
CA GLY A 70 -1.55 2.20 12.14
C GLY A 70 -1.35 3.68 11.86
N PRO A 71 -0.98 4.46 12.90
CA PRO A 71 -1.07 5.92 12.87
C PRO A 71 -0.10 6.58 11.89
N LYS A 72 1.02 5.92 11.56
CA LYS A 72 2.00 6.43 10.59
C LYS A 72 1.50 6.39 9.14
N SER A 73 0.46 5.61 8.87
CA SER A 73 -0.04 5.41 7.51
C SER A 73 -0.63 6.68 6.91
N HIS A 74 -1.14 7.64 7.68
CA HIS A 74 -1.59 8.92 7.13
C HIS A 74 -0.46 9.65 6.38
N ALA A 75 0.73 9.72 7.00
CA ALA A 75 1.89 10.35 6.40
C ALA A 75 2.40 9.55 5.19
N ALA A 76 2.36 8.21 5.26
CA ALA A 76 2.74 7.36 4.14
C ALA A 76 1.82 7.54 2.93
N ILE A 77 0.50 7.59 3.15
CA ILE A 77 -0.48 7.81 2.09
C ILE A 77 -0.15 9.13 1.41
N LYS A 78 -0.11 10.23 2.17
CA LYS A 78 0.18 11.57 1.65
C LYS A 78 1.50 11.62 0.87
N PHE A 79 2.55 10.97 1.38
CA PHE A 79 3.88 11.00 0.77
C PHE A 79 3.97 10.23 -0.56
N LEU A 80 3.21 9.13 -0.70
CA LEU A 80 3.23 8.25 -1.86
C LEU A 80 2.16 8.57 -2.90
N SER A 81 1.14 9.35 -2.54
CA SER A 81 0.09 9.83 -3.45
C SER A 81 0.29 11.29 -3.87
N ASP A 82 1.52 11.81 -3.83
CA ASP A 82 1.82 13.23 -4.12
C ASP A 82 1.80 13.59 -5.61
N ASP A 83 1.57 12.62 -6.48
CA ASP A 83 1.45 12.80 -7.93
C ASP A 83 -0.01 12.98 -8.39
N TYR A 84 -0.88 13.43 -7.49
CA TYR A 84 -2.32 13.57 -7.73
C TYR A 84 -2.69 14.59 -8.82
N ASP A 85 -1.79 15.52 -9.18
CA ASP A 85 -2.02 16.43 -10.29
C ASP A 85 -1.80 15.75 -11.67
N LYS A 86 -1.28 14.51 -11.69
CA LYS A 86 -1.12 13.71 -12.92
C LYS A 86 -2.41 12.93 -13.27
N PRO A 87 -2.59 12.54 -14.55
CA PRO A 87 -3.63 11.60 -14.95
C PRO A 87 -3.55 10.29 -14.15
N GLN A 88 -4.71 9.70 -13.83
CA GLN A 88 -4.81 8.50 -12.98
C GLN A 88 -3.99 7.30 -13.51
N SER A 89 -3.83 7.18 -14.82
CA SER A 89 -2.98 6.17 -15.46
C SER A 89 -1.51 6.28 -15.06
N GLU A 90 -1.01 7.50 -14.81
CA GLU A 90 0.38 7.82 -14.50
C GLU A 90 0.68 7.89 -12.99
N ARG A 91 -0.34 8.02 -12.15
CA ARG A 91 -0.17 8.06 -10.68
C ARG A 91 0.42 6.75 -10.16
N ARG A 92 1.36 6.81 -9.21
CA ARG A 92 2.04 5.60 -8.72
C ARG A 92 1.18 4.77 -7.79
N LEU A 93 0.47 5.40 -6.86
CA LEU A 93 -0.42 4.67 -5.94
C LEU A 93 -1.62 4.08 -6.71
N LYS A 94 -1.64 2.76 -6.87
CA LYS A 94 -2.71 2.05 -7.57
C LYS A 94 -3.75 1.48 -6.62
N TRP A 95 -3.34 1.12 -5.41
CA TRP A 95 -4.22 0.50 -4.43
C TRP A 95 -3.79 0.86 -3.00
N LEU A 96 -4.77 1.27 -2.20
CA LEU A 96 -4.66 1.44 -0.76
C LEU A 96 -5.54 0.40 -0.04
N HIS A 97 -4.93 -0.39 0.84
CA HIS A 97 -5.64 -1.32 1.70
C HIS A 97 -5.47 -0.94 3.18
N CYS A 98 -6.57 -0.60 3.84
CA CYS A 98 -6.62 -0.21 5.25
C CYS A 98 -6.91 -1.43 6.14
N CYS A 99 -5.91 -1.84 6.92
CA CYS A 99 -5.93 -3.15 7.57
C CYS A 99 -6.52 -3.15 8.99
N SER A 100 -6.24 -2.14 9.81
CA SER A 100 -6.28 -2.30 11.29
C SER A 100 -7.35 -1.48 12.00
N ALA A 101 -7.90 -0.45 11.35
CA ALA A 101 -8.83 0.49 11.98
C ALA A 101 -9.92 0.94 11.00
N GLY A 102 -10.90 1.69 11.51
CA GLY A 102 -11.86 2.42 10.68
C GLY A 102 -11.14 3.32 9.67
N LEU A 103 -11.77 3.59 8.53
CA LEU A 103 -11.18 4.41 7.46
C LEU A 103 -10.88 5.86 7.94
N ASP A 104 -11.66 6.34 8.89
CA ASP A 104 -11.51 7.64 9.56
C ASP A 104 -10.19 7.77 10.32
N PHE A 105 -9.68 6.68 10.91
CA PHE A 105 -8.41 6.65 11.62
C PHE A 105 -7.22 7.08 10.75
N TYR A 106 -7.26 6.80 9.46
CA TYR A 106 -6.21 7.16 8.50
C TYR A 106 -6.33 8.59 7.98
N GLY A 107 -7.38 9.33 8.37
CA GLY A 107 -7.59 10.70 7.94
C GLY A 107 -7.81 10.85 6.43
N LEU A 108 -8.36 9.83 5.76
CA LEU A 108 -8.58 9.83 4.31
C LEU A 108 -9.38 11.05 3.80
N PRO A 109 -10.39 11.59 4.52
CA PRO A 109 -11.09 12.79 4.06
C PRO A 109 -10.19 14.01 3.86
N LYS A 110 -9.08 14.11 4.60
CA LYS A 110 -8.09 15.19 4.44
C LYS A 110 -7.21 15.00 3.21
N LEU A 111 -7.24 13.81 2.62
CA LEU A 111 -6.45 13.39 1.45
C LEU A 111 -7.36 13.10 0.24
N ALA A 112 -8.55 13.70 0.20
CA ALA A 112 -9.56 13.39 -0.81
C ALA A 112 -9.07 13.69 -2.24
N LYS A 113 -8.32 14.79 -2.42
CA LYS A 113 -7.72 15.14 -3.71
C LYS A 113 -6.66 14.12 -4.12
N GLU A 114 -5.82 13.74 -3.17
CA GLU A 114 -4.72 12.82 -3.37
C GLU A 114 -5.18 11.41 -3.73
N LEU A 115 -6.32 11.01 -3.20
CA LEU A 115 -6.88 9.66 -3.32
C LEU A 115 -7.99 9.53 -4.36
N GLU A 116 -8.34 10.60 -5.08
CA GLU A 116 -9.39 10.57 -6.08
C GLU A 116 -9.07 9.51 -7.16
N GLY A 117 -9.99 8.57 -7.36
CA GLY A 117 -9.83 7.45 -8.30
C GLY A 117 -8.89 6.33 -7.82
N VAL A 118 -8.22 6.45 -6.68
CA VAL A 118 -7.43 5.34 -6.13
C VAL A 118 -8.38 4.25 -5.61
N LEU A 119 -8.11 2.98 -5.94
CA LEU A 119 -8.84 1.87 -5.34
C LEU A 119 -8.53 1.84 -3.83
N ILE A 120 -9.55 1.99 -3.00
CA ILE A 120 -9.44 1.88 -1.55
C ILE A 120 -10.28 0.69 -1.07
N THR A 121 -9.67 -0.13 -0.24
CA THR A 121 -10.30 -1.29 0.38
C THR A 121 -9.95 -1.35 1.86
N ASN A 122 -10.70 -2.11 2.64
CA ASN A 122 -10.41 -2.32 4.05
C ASN A 122 -10.76 -3.74 4.50
N VAL A 123 -10.34 -4.07 5.73
CA VAL A 123 -10.68 -5.34 6.37
C VAL A 123 -12.00 -5.20 7.14
N LYS A 124 -13.07 -4.79 6.45
CA LYS A 124 -14.41 -4.74 7.05
C LYS A 124 -14.79 -6.13 7.56
N GLY A 125 -15.10 -6.24 8.85
CA GLY A 125 -15.49 -7.50 9.47
C GLY A 125 -14.36 -8.29 10.13
N GLY A 126 -13.09 -8.02 9.82
CA GLY A 126 -11.97 -8.85 10.31
C GLY A 126 -11.76 -8.82 11.82
N TYR A 127 -12.14 -7.72 12.47
CA TYR A 127 -12.02 -7.57 13.92
C TYR A 127 -13.37 -7.62 14.64
N ASN A 128 -14.49 -7.83 13.94
CA ASN A 128 -15.83 -7.74 14.54
C ASN A 128 -15.99 -8.69 15.72
N PHE A 129 -15.46 -9.91 15.62
CA PHE A 129 -15.56 -10.89 16.71
C PHE A 129 -14.77 -10.47 17.94
N LEU A 130 -13.51 -10.03 17.76
CA LEU A 130 -12.66 -9.57 18.86
C LEU A 130 -13.23 -8.30 19.53
N LEU A 131 -13.73 -7.37 18.72
CA LEU A 131 -14.38 -6.15 19.21
C LEU A 131 -15.70 -6.47 19.92
N ALA A 132 -16.50 -7.40 19.41
CA ALA A 132 -17.73 -7.83 20.08
C ALA A 132 -17.44 -8.45 21.45
N GLN A 133 -16.39 -9.27 21.57
CA GLN A 133 -15.95 -9.76 22.88
C GLN A 133 -15.56 -8.61 23.82
N HIS A 134 -14.79 -7.64 23.34
CA HIS A 134 -14.37 -6.49 24.15
C HIS A 134 -15.54 -5.62 24.63
N VAL A 135 -16.66 -5.59 23.93
CA VAL A 135 -17.86 -4.85 24.37
C VAL A 135 -18.65 -5.64 25.42
N VAL A 136 -18.57 -6.96 25.39
CA VAL A 136 -19.28 -7.85 26.33
C VAL A 136 -18.57 -7.94 27.69
N TYR A 137 -17.23 -7.85 27.70
CA TYR A 137 -16.39 -7.91 28.90
C TYR A 137 -15.98 -6.52 29.39
#